data_AF-A0A7K1CJJ6-F1
#
_entry.id   AF-A0A7K1CJJ6-F1
#
_cell.length_a   1.000
_cell.length_b   1.000
_cell.length_c   1.000
_cell.angle_alpha   90.00
_cell.angle_beta   90.00
_cell.angle_gamma   90.00
#
_symmetry.space_group_name_H-M   'P 1'
#
loop_
_entity.id
_entity.type
_entity.pdbx_description
1 polymer ?
#
loop_
_entity_poly.entity_id
_entity_poly.type
_entity_poly.pdbx_seq_one_letter_code
_entity_poly.pdbx_strand_id
1 'polypeptide(L)' 'IPLYIVGIVYCLYSLIMVVLAWFNIILTGEMPESCADVIVRTSQYWNRLYGYAILLVTDEYPTFSL' A
#
# COMPACT_ATOMS: atom_id res chain seq x y z
N ILE A 1 8.48 -13.79 -7.57
CA ILE A 1 7.46 -14.55 -6.80
C ILE A 1 7.27 -13.98 -5.38
N PRO A 2 8.30 -13.82 -4.52
CA PRO A 2 8.12 -13.29 -3.17
C PRO A 2 7.49 -11.88 -3.12
N LEU A 3 7.85 -11.04 -4.10
CA LEU A 3 7.37 -9.67 -4.25
C LEU A 3 5.84 -9.53 -4.30
N TYR A 4 5.18 -10.43 -5.03
CA TYR A 4 3.72 -10.41 -5.15
C TYR A 4 3.04 -10.88 -3.87
N ILE A 5 3.62 -11.88 -3.18
CA ILE A 5 3.08 -12.39 -1.90
C ILE A 5 3.10 -11.26 -0.86
N VAL A 6 4.25 -10.59 -0.72
CA VAL A 6 4.37 -9.44 0.19
C VAL A 6 3.41 -8.31 -0.21
N GLY A 7 3.30 -8.01 -1.51
CA GLY A 7 2.36 -7.00 -2.01
C GLY A 7 0.90 -7.30 -1.67
N ILE A 8 0.49 -8.57 -1.77
CA ILE A 8 -0.86 -9.02 -1.40
C ILE A 8 -1.08 -8.85 0.11
N VAL A 9 -0.09 -9.19 0.95
CA VAL A 9 -0.17 -8.97 2.40
C VAL A 9 -0.35 -7.48 2.72
N TYR A 10 0.40 -6.60 2.03
CA TYR A 10 0.26 -5.15 2.21
C TYR A 10 -1.11 -4.64 1.72
N CYS A 11 -1.63 -5.18 0.62
CA CYS A 11 -3.00 -4.88 0.16
C CYS A 11 -4.05 -5.28 1.20
N LEU A 12 -3.95 -6.46 1.79
CA LEU A 12 -4.86 -6.91 2.84
C LEU A 12 -4.79 -6.01 4.08
N TYR A 13 -3.59 -5.64 4.50
CA TYR A 13 -3.39 -4.71 5.61
C TYR A 13 -3.95 -3.32 5.30
N SER A 14 -3.70 -2.79 4.10
CA SER A 14 -4.27 -1.53 3.64
C SER A 14 -5.78 -1.58 3.55
N LEU A 15 -6.38 -2.71 3.18
CA LEU A 15 -7.84 -2.87 3.11
C LEU A 15 -8.46 -2.75 4.50
N ILE A 16 -7.85 -3.36 5.53
CA ILE A 16 -8.27 -3.20 6.92
C ILE A 16 -8.17 -1.72 7.33
N MET A 17 -7.07 -1.04 7.00
CA MET A 17 -6.90 0.39 7.29
C MET A 17 -7.92 1.28 6.57
N VAL A 18 -8.30 0.95 5.33
CA VAL A 18 -9.36 1.67 4.61
C VAL A 18 -10.70 1.53 5.33
N VAL A 19 -11.04 0.34 5.82
CA VAL A 19 -12.28 0.12 6.58
C VAL A 19 -12.26 0.94 7.88
N LEU A 20 -11.14 0.94 8.62
CA LEU A 20 -10.99 1.73 9.84
C LEU A 20 -11.04 3.24 9.57
N ALA A 21 -10.35 3.71 8.52
CA ALA A 21 -10.39 5.09 8.08
C ALA A 21 -11.80 5.55 7.71
N TRP A 22 -12.55 4.70 7.00
CA TRP A 22 -13.92 4.99 6.61
C TRP A 22 -14.83 5.21 7.82
N PHE A 23 -14.76 4.34 8.83
CA PHE A 23 -15.49 4.56 10.09
C PHE A 23 -15.05 5.83 10.80
N ASN A 24 -13.74 6.12 10.83
CA ASN A 24 -13.27 7.33 11.50
C ASN A 24 -13.76 8.60 10.78
N ILE A 25 -13.70 8.65 9.45
CA ILE A 25 -14.20 9.78 8.66
C ILE A 25 -15.70 10.01 8.88
N ILE A 26 -16.51 8.96 9.00
CA ILE A 26 -17.95 9.12 9.28
C ILE A 26 -18.17 9.76 10.66
N LEU A 27 -17.35 9.41 11.65
CA LEU A 27 -17.53 9.86 13.04
C LEU A 27 -16.91 11.24 13.30
N THR A 28 -15.72 11.50 12.76
CA THR A 28 -14.93 12.71 13.05
C THR A 28 -14.86 13.67 11.86
N GLY A 29 -15.18 13.22 10.65
CA GLY A 29 -14.99 13.99 9.42
C GLY A 29 -13.54 14.01 8.93
N GLU A 30 -12.60 13.38 9.64
CA GLU A 30 -11.17 13.48 9.37
C GLU A 30 -10.55 12.13 9.01
N MET A 31 -9.59 12.17 8.08
CA MET A 31 -8.79 10.99 7.69
C MET A 31 -7.69 10.78 8.73
N PRO A 32 -7.58 9.59 9.36
CA PRO A 32 -6.53 9.32 10.32
C PRO A 32 -5.17 9.22 9.62
N GLU A 33 -4.18 9.96 10.09
CA GLU A 33 -2.83 9.98 9.51
C GLU A 33 -2.21 8.57 9.46
N SER A 34 -2.41 7.77 10.51
CA SER A 34 -1.91 6.39 10.59
C SER A 34 -2.50 5.48 9.52
N CYS A 35 -3.79 5.67 9.17
CA CYS A 35 -4.43 4.88 8.11
C CYS A 35 -3.95 5.37 6.74
N ALA A 36 -3.87 6.69 6.55
CA ALA A 36 -3.41 7.29 5.31
C ALA A 36 -1.97 6.88 4.96
N ASP A 37 -1.05 6.91 5.94
CA ASP A 37 0.35 6.51 5.74
C ASP A 37 0.46 5.08 5.22
N VAL A 38 -0.25 4.13 5.83
CA VAL A 38 -0.27 2.72 5.39
C VAL A 38 -0.80 2.58 3.95
N ILE A 39 -1.88 3.28 3.62
CA ILE A 39 -2.49 3.21 2.28
C ILE A 39 -1.51 3.76 1.24
N VAL A 40 -0.89 4.91 1.51
CA VAL A 40 0.06 5.55 0.60
C VAL A 40 1.30 4.69 0.41
N ARG A 41 1.90 4.19 1.49
CA ARG A 41 3.09 3.32 1.42
C ARG A 41 2.82 2.01 0.69
N THR A 42 1.63 1.45 0.89
CA THR A 42 1.18 0.27 0.12
C THR A 42 1.09 0.59 -1.37
N SER A 43 0.49 1.72 -1.74
CA SER A 43 0.41 2.18 -3.13
C SER A 43 1.81 2.40 -3.74
N GLN A 44 2.73 3.03 -3.00
CA GLN A 44 4.12 3.22 -3.42
C GLN A 44 4.86 1.90 -3.63
N TYR A 45 4.63 0.90 -2.77
CA TYR A 45 5.16 -0.44 -2.97
C TYR A 45 4.67 -1.06 -4.29
N TRP A 46 3.36 -0.99 -4.55
CA TRP A 46 2.79 -1.50 -5.80
C TRP A 46 3.31 -0.74 -7.02
N ASN A 47 3.48 0.58 -6.93
CA ASN A 47 4.03 1.37 -8.02
C ASN A 47 5.47 0.93 -8.36
N ARG A 48 6.32 0.68 -7.35
CA ARG A 48 7.66 0.11 -7.54
C ARG A 48 7.61 -1.28 -8.18
N LEU A 49 6.70 -2.14 -7.71
CA LEU A 49 6.47 -3.47 -8.29
C LEU A 49 6.07 -3.40 -9.77
N TYR A 50 5.17 -2.49 -10.13
CA TYR A 50 4.73 -2.32 -11.52
C TYR A 50 5.87 -1.80 -12.40
N GLY A 51 6.62 -0.81 -11.91
CA GLY A 51 7.79 -0.26 -12.61
C GLY A 51 8.84 -1.33 -12.92
N TYR A 52 9.14 -2.20 -11.95
CA TYR A 52 10.13 -3.27 -12.10
C TYR A 52 9.63 -4.46 -12.93
N ALA A 53 8.44 -4.99 -12.64
CA ALA A 53 8.03 -6.31 -13.12
C ALA A 53 7.07 -6.29 -14.32
N ILE A 54 6.38 -5.17 -14.57
CA ILE A 54 5.32 -5.09 -15.60
C ILE A 54 5.69 -4.10 -16.69
N LEU A 55 6.02 -2.87 -16.29
CA LEU A 55 6.34 -1.78 -17.22
C LEU A 55 7.83 -1.76 -17.62
N LEU A 56 8.69 -2.43 -16.85
CA LEU A 56 10.14 -2.53 -17.10
C LEU A 56 10.83 -1.17 -17.23
N VAL A 57 10.41 -0.20 -16.40
CA VAL A 57 10.97 1.17 -16.37
C VAL A 57 12.26 1.22 -15.55
N THR A 58 12.42 0.30 -14.60
CA THR A 58 13.61 0.18 -13.76
C THR A 58 14.00 -1.28 -13.59
N ASP A 59 15.31 -1.55 -13.60
CA ASP A 59 15.88 -2.87 -13.28
C ASP A 59 16.14 -3.03 -11.76
N GLU A 60 15.94 -1.98 -10.97
CA GLU A 60 16.16 -2.01 -9.53
C GLU A 60 15.10 -2.88 -8.83
N TYR A 61 15.56 -3.87 -8.06
CA TYR A 61 14.68 -4.78 -7.34
C TYR A 61 13.94 -4.04 -6.21
N PRO A 62 12.59 -4.10 -6.13
CA PRO A 62 11.85 -3.35 -5.13
C PRO A 62 12.11 -3.84 -3.70
N THR A 63 12.43 -2.92 -2.80
CA THR A 63 12.63 -3.19 -1.38
C THR A 63 11.32 -3.47 -0.65
N PHE A 64 11.34 -4.40 0.31
CA PHE A 64 10.22 -4.75 1.19
C PHE A 64 9.97 -3.73 2.31
N SER A 65 10.00 -2.44 2.01
CA SER A 65 9.76 -1.39 2.98
C SER A 65 8.34 -0.84 2.84
N LEU A 66 7.57 -0.93 3.93
CA LEU A 66 6.34 -0.19 4.15
C LEU A 66 6.71 1.08 4.91
#